data_AF-A0A4P7WZG4-F1
#
_entry.id   AF-A0A4P7WZG4-F1
#
_cell.length_a   1.000
_cell.length_b   1.000
_cell.length_c   1.000
_cell.angle_alpha   90.00
_cell.angle_beta   90.00
_cell.angle_gamma   90.00
#
_symmetry.space_group_name_H-M   'P 1'
#
loop_
_entity.id
_entity.type
_entity.pdbx_description
1 polymer ?
#
loop_
_entity_poly.entity_id
_entity_poly.type
_entity_poly.pdbx_seq_one_letter_code
_entity_poly.pdbx_strand_id
1 'polypeptide(L)'
;MKTKFNLLIFLILISQSIYSQKSEMPKEQKDYILSMKFEMTQDLFKKPKYDFKSQNLDFDKKFLKSNKTKESIISSIKHLEQNSKLEIKNERTKSIELRSSFPKNFVQEEFQVISIKIAETNLFGNNNIQSNQLSFDSEFDKNLTGEVSYNVKFITNYSKEKISKIDIGKTIELSGNEYKIIDIYENKIVLKSNLDEKLTIDDIKVKCINLNKNGKMELVSDTFNMSSSLIDEKIYKLFKDDKDLSLDNYKSNFSFETVMNEELIGKYIIMELPAPIENEIILYEPIYGVNEKITVKL
;
A
#
# COMPACT_ATOMS: atom_id res chain seq x y z
N MET A 1 13.27 10.20 30.21
CA MET A 1 12.25 9.84 29.20
C MET A 1 11.38 11.07 28.91
N LYS A 2 11.88 12.05 28.13
CA LYS A 2 11.19 13.32 27.80
C LYS A 2 11.66 13.91 26.46
N THR A 3 11.82 13.06 25.44
CA THR A 3 12.32 13.49 24.11
C THR A 3 11.48 12.99 22.93
N LYS A 4 10.34 12.34 23.17
CA LYS A 4 9.48 11.79 22.11
C LYS A 4 8.32 12.69 21.68
N PHE A 5 8.07 13.82 22.34
CA PHE A 5 6.90 14.67 22.06
C PHE A 5 7.18 15.88 21.14
N ASN A 6 8.44 16.28 20.96
CA ASN A 6 8.80 17.45 20.15
C ASN A 6 8.97 17.15 18.66
N LEU A 7 9.14 15.88 18.25
CA LEU A 7 9.32 15.51 16.84
C LEU A 7 7.99 15.61 16.05
N LEU A 8 6.86 15.29 16.70
CA LEU A 8 5.54 15.28 16.08
C LEU A 8 5.05 16.70 15.74
N ILE A 9 5.38 17.69 16.58
CA ILE A 9 5.00 19.09 16.38
C ILE A 9 5.80 19.72 15.23
N PHE A 10 7.05 19.29 15.02
CA PHE A 10 7.89 19.80 13.92
C PHE A 10 7.43 19.31 12.54
N LEU A 11 6.96 18.06 12.44
CA LEU A 11 6.38 17.50 11.20
C LEU A 11 5.11 18.23 10.75
N ILE A 12 4.29 18.68 11.70
CA ILE A 12 3.05 19.41 11.40
C ILE A 12 3.36 20.82 10.86
N LEU A 13 4.39 21.49 11.37
CA LEU A 13 4.76 22.85 10.92
C LEU A 13 5.39 22.87 9.52
N ILE A 14 6.12 21.81 9.14
CA ILE A 14 6.66 21.67 7.78
C ILE A 14 5.52 21.47 6.77
N SER A 15 4.46 20.73 7.14
CA SER A 15 3.32 20.50 6.24
C SER A 15 2.51 21.76 5.91
N GLN A 16 2.45 22.75 6.82
CA GLN A 16 1.64 23.95 6.61
C GLN A 16 2.35 25.08 5.86
N SER A 17 3.69 25.03 5.74
CA SER A 17 4.46 26.05 5.04
C SER A 17 4.80 25.69 3.58
N ILE A 18 4.61 24.43 3.18
CA ILE A 18 4.97 23.94 1.83
C ILE A 18 3.89 24.22 0.78
N TYR A 19 2.62 24.38 1.17
CA TYR A 19 1.54 24.52 0.18
C TYR A 19 1.42 25.92 -0.45
N SER A 20 2.24 26.90 -0.06
CA SER A 20 2.07 28.28 -0.54
C SER A 20 3.12 28.78 -1.54
N GLN A 21 4.31 28.18 -1.71
CA GLN A 21 5.33 28.76 -2.61
C GLN A 21 6.20 27.68 -3.28
N LYS A 22 6.28 27.72 -4.62
CA LYS A 22 7.21 26.95 -5.47
C LYS A 22 8.68 27.40 -5.26
N SER A 23 9.23 27.24 -4.06
CA SER A 23 10.68 27.33 -3.85
C SER A 23 11.28 25.92 -3.84
N GLU A 24 12.41 25.76 -4.51
CA GLU A 24 13.15 24.50 -4.48
C GLU A 24 13.60 24.21 -3.04
N MET A 25 13.52 22.95 -2.61
CA MET A 25 13.88 22.53 -1.26
C MET A 25 15.36 22.88 -0.96
N PRO A 26 15.66 23.59 0.15
CA PRO A 26 17.03 23.93 0.52
C PRO A 26 17.94 22.70 0.69
N LYS A 27 19.23 22.85 0.37
CA LYS A 27 20.22 21.76 0.47
C LYS A 27 20.25 21.10 1.85
N GLU A 28 20.22 21.89 2.92
CA GLU A 28 20.23 21.38 4.30
C GLU A 28 19.03 20.45 4.58
N GLN A 29 17.86 20.75 4.01
CA GLN A 29 16.68 19.90 4.15
C GLN A 29 16.81 18.61 3.34
N LYS A 30 17.30 18.69 2.09
CA LYS A 30 17.61 17.51 1.27
C LYS A 30 18.62 16.61 1.98
N ASP A 31 19.69 17.18 2.54
CA ASP A 31 20.73 16.46 3.27
C ASP A 31 20.21 15.81 4.56
N TYR A 32 19.29 16.47 5.27
CA TYR A 32 18.62 15.89 6.44
C TYR A 32 17.75 14.68 6.06
N ILE A 33 16.94 14.80 5.02
CA ILE A 33 16.09 13.71 4.53
C ILE A 33 16.94 12.53 4.06
N LEU A 34 18.05 12.78 3.35
CA LEU A 34 19.00 11.75 2.96
C LEU A 34 19.60 11.03 4.17
N SER A 35 19.97 11.77 5.23
CA SER A 35 20.45 11.17 6.49
C SER A 35 19.39 10.28 7.13
N MET A 36 18.14 10.75 7.20
CA MET A 36 17.03 9.96 7.76
C MET A 36 16.80 8.68 6.95
N LYS A 37 16.82 8.77 5.62
CA LYS A 37 16.64 7.60 4.73
C LYS A 37 17.80 6.61 4.84
N PHE A 38 19.02 7.09 5.02
CA PHE A 38 20.18 6.25 5.32
C PHE A 38 19.98 5.46 6.63
N GLU A 39 19.61 6.14 7.73
CA GLU A 39 19.37 5.49 9.02
C GLU A 39 18.24 4.46 8.95
N MET A 40 17.12 4.82 8.31
CA MET A 40 15.99 3.91 8.08
C MET A 40 16.42 2.67 7.27
N THR A 41 17.26 2.86 6.25
CA THR A 41 17.76 1.76 5.43
C THR A 41 18.70 0.87 6.23
N GLN A 42 19.60 1.44 7.03
CA GLN A 42 20.49 0.69 7.90
C GLN A 42 19.70 -0.17 8.89
N ASP A 43 18.60 0.35 9.44
CA ASP A 43 17.71 -0.38 10.33
C ASP A 43 17.07 -1.62 9.69
N LEU A 44 16.83 -1.62 8.36
CA LEU A 44 16.32 -2.81 7.64
C LEU A 44 17.27 -4.01 7.70
N PHE A 45 18.56 -3.78 7.89
CA PHE A 45 19.57 -4.84 7.99
C PHE A 45 19.89 -5.24 9.42
N LYS A 46 19.34 -4.53 10.41
CA LYS A 46 19.47 -4.90 11.82
C LYS A 46 18.54 -6.07 12.15
N LYS A 47 18.97 -6.87 13.12
CA LYS A 47 18.14 -7.93 13.68
C LYS A 47 17.01 -7.30 14.50
N PRO A 48 15.74 -7.56 14.17
CA PRO A 48 14.63 -7.01 14.92
C PRO A 48 14.47 -7.69 16.27
N LYS A 49 13.89 -6.95 17.20
CA LYS A 49 13.59 -7.40 18.55
C LYS A 49 12.12 -7.14 18.82
N TYR A 50 11.27 -7.96 18.23
CA TYR A 50 9.83 -7.96 18.51
C TYR A 50 9.51 -9.15 19.42
N ASP A 51 8.59 -8.93 20.35
CA ASP A 51 7.98 -10.04 21.09
C ASP A 51 6.98 -10.73 20.17
N PHE A 52 7.07 -12.06 20.07
CA PHE A 52 6.19 -12.86 19.23
C PHE A 52 5.76 -14.14 19.94
N LYS A 53 4.63 -14.68 19.50
CA LYS A 53 4.04 -15.94 19.99
C LYS A 53 3.59 -16.79 18.82
N SER A 54 3.51 -18.11 19.06
CA SER A 54 2.86 -19.03 18.12
C SER A 54 1.36 -19.06 18.38
N GLN A 55 0.56 -19.05 17.31
CA GLN A 55 -0.88 -19.28 17.38
C GLN A 55 -1.37 -20.17 16.23
N ASN A 56 -2.55 -20.77 16.39
CA ASN A 56 -3.16 -21.54 15.31
C ASN A 56 -3.46 -20.63 14.12
N LEU A 57 -3.11 -21.10 12.92
CA LEU A 57 -3.42 -20.41 11.68
C LEU A 57 -4.90 -20.59 11.35
N ASP A 58 -5.67 -19.52 11.46
CA ASP A 58 -7.09 -19.47 11.11
C ASP A 58 -7.23 -18.95 9.67
N PHE A 59 -7.42 -19.89 8.72
CA PHE A 59 -7.52 -19.56 7.31
C PHE A 59 -8.75 -18.69 7.00
N ASP A 60 -9.87 -18.90 7.68
CA ASP A 60 -11.10 -18.16 7.39
C ASP A 60 -10.97 -16.69 7.80
N LYS A 61 -10.27 -16.41 8.91
CA LYS A 61 -9.95 -15.04 9.33
C LYS A 61 -8.87 -14.38 8.48
N LYS A 62 -7.91 -15.15 7.97
CA LYS A 62 -6.80 -14.60 7.16
C LYS A 62 -7.18 -14.33 5.72
N PHE A 63 -8.07 -15.15 5.17
CA PHE A 63 -8.42 -15.16 3.76
C PHE A 63 -9.89 -14.78 3.54
N LEU A 64 -10.25 -13.58 4.03
CA LEU A 64 -11.58 -13.00 3.88
C LEU A 64 -11.92 -12.82 2.40
N LYS A 65 -12.96 -13.49 1.95
CA LYS A 65 -13.44 -13.48 0.56
C LYS A 65 -14.95 -13.47 0.52
N SER A 66 -15.49 -13.05 -0.61
CA SER A 66 -16.92 -13.11 -0.86
C SER A 66 -17.38 -14.56 -0.87
N ASN A 67 -18.51 -14.82 -0.21
CA ASN A 67 -19.23 -16.09 -0.26
C ASN A 67 -20.32 -16.10 -1.33
N LYS A 68 -20.41 -15.03 -2.14
CA LYS A 68 -21.42 -14.88 -3.19
C LYS A 68 -20.90 -15.40 -4.53
N THR A 69 -21.83 -15.78 -5.40
CA THR A 69 -21.47 -16.13 -6.78
C THR A 69 -21.09 -14.89 -7.57
N LYS A 70 -20.30 -15.08 -8.63
CA LYS A 70 -19.86 -14.00 -9.51
C LYS A 70 -21.05 -13.23 -10.10
N GLU A 71 -22.10 -13.94 -10.52
CA GLU A 71 -23.32 -13.36 -11.08
C GLU A 71 -24.06 -12.50 -10.05
N SER A 72 -24.14 -12.98 -8.80
CA SER A 72 -24.77 -12.23 -7.70
C SER A 72 -24.00 -10.96 -7.37
N ILE A 73 -22.66 -11.00 -7.38
CA ILE A 73 -21.81 -9.83 -7.16
C ILE A 73 -22.04 -8.81 -8.28
N ILE A 74 -21.96 -9.23 -9.54
CA ILE A 74 -22.18 -8.36 -10.70
C ILE A 74 -23.57 -7.72 -10.66
N SER A 75 -24.61 -8.50 -10.35
CA SER A 75 -25.97 -7.96 -10.20
C SER A 75 -26.06 -6.92 -9.08
N SER A 76 -25.31 -7.11 -8.00
CA SER A 76 -25.28 -6.19 -6.87
C SER A 76 -24.52 -4.90 -7.18
N ILE A 77 -23.45 -4.98 -7.98
CA ILE A 77 -22.74 -3.80 -8.51
C ILE A 77 -23.65 -3.01 -9.45
N LYS A 78 -24.39 -3.67 -10.35
CA LYS A 78 -25.37 -2.99 -11.21
C LYS A 78 -26.45 -2.27 -10.41
N HIS A 79 -26.95 -2.90 -9.34
CA HIS A 79 -27.91 -2.25 -8.46
C HIS A 79 -27.27 -1.07 -7.71
N LEU A 80 -26.02 -1.21 -7.26
CA LEU A 80 -25.27 -0.12 -6.65
C LEU A 80 -25.16 1.05 -7.63
N GLU A 81 -24.73 0.83 -8.87
CA GLU A 81 -24.67 1.86 -9.92
C GLU A 81 -26.02 2.56 -10.13
N GLN A 82 -27.10 1.80 -10.31
CA GLN A 82 -28.46 2.34 -10.52
C GLN A 82 -28.96 3.22 -9.37
N ASN A 83 -28.52 2.96 -8.14
CA ASN A 83 -28.92 3.72 -6.96
C ASN A 83 -27.85 4.73 -6.51
N SER A 84 -26.77 4.86 -7.26
CA SER A 84 -25.68 5.77 -6.93
C SER A 84 -26.02 7.19 -7.33
N LYS A 85 -25.70 8.14 -6.46
CA LYS A 85 -25.75 9.58 -6.74
C LYS A 85 -24.51 10.24 -6.14
N LEU A 86 -24.01 11.27 -6.80
CA LEU A 86 -23.02 12.15 -6.21
C LEU A 86 -23.75 13.30 -5.52
N GLU A 87 -23.34 13.62 -4.29
CA GLU A 87 -23.92 14.73 -3.52
C GLU A 87 -22.83 15.64 -2.96
N ILE A 88 -23.10 16.94 -2.96
CA ILE A 88 -22.25 17.95 -2.32
C ILE A 88 -22.73 18.11 -0.88
N LYS A 89 -21.95 17.67 0.11
CA LYS A 89 -22.43 17.56 1.50
C LYS A 89 -22.15 18.78 2.38
N ASN A 90 -21.05 19.49 2.13
CA ASN A 90 -20.59 20.54 3.03
C ASN A 90 -20.36 21.84 2.26
N GLU A 91 -21.10 22.91 2.52
CA GLU A 91 -20.87 24.18 1.80
C GLU A 91 -19.52 24.87 2.14
N ARG A 92 -18.83 24.45 3.22
CA ARG A 92 -17.52 24.99 3.62
C ARG A 92 -16.34 24.20 3.04
N THR A 93 -16.34 22.87 3.15
CA THR A 93 -15.27 22.00 2.59
C THR A 93 -15.59 21.44 1.21
N LYS A 94 -16.86 21.56 0.81
CA LYS A 94 -17.40 21.33 -0.54
C LYS A 94 -17.00 19.99 -1.12
N SER A 95 -17.08 18.96 -0.27
CA SER A 95 -16.75 17.59 -0.62
C SER A 95 -17.89 16.92 -1.40
N ILE A 96 -17.53 16.23 -2.48
CA ILE A 96 -18.43 15.38 -3.26
C ILE A 96 -18.38 13.97 -2.67
N GLU A 97 -19.51 13.47 -2.20
CA GLU A 97 -19.65 12.12 -1.67
C GLU A 97 -20.46 11.23 -2.63
N LEU A 98 -20.00 9.99 -2.82
CA LEU A 98 -20.81 8.94 -3.42
C LEU A 98 -21.84 8.45 -2.40
N ARG A 99 -23.12 8.70 -2.65
CA ARG A 99 -24.22 8.05 -1.95
C ARG A 99 -24.73 6.88 -2.76
N SER A 100 -24.67 5.70 -2.18
CA SER A 100 -25.19 4.50 -2.81
C SER A 100 -25.55 3.44 -1.78
N SER A 101 -26.24 2.39 -2.24
CA SER A 101 -26.60 1.23 -1.44
C SER A 101 -26.56 -0.03 -2.29
N PHE A 102 -26.03 -1.10 -1.72
CA PHE A 102 -26.25 -2.45 -2.25
C PHE A 102 -27.72 -2.88 -2.08
N PRO A 103 -28.19 -3.90 -2.84
CA PRO A 103 -29.53 -4.47 -2.67
C PRO A 103 -29.84 -4.84 -1.20
N LYS A 104 -31.11 -4.78 -0.78
CA LYS A 104 -31.50 -5.13 0.61
C LYS A 104 -31.14 -6.56 1.02
N ASN A 105 -31.11 -7.50 0.07
CA ASN A 105 -30.71 -8.89 0.27
C ASN A 105 -29.19 -9.10 0.18
N PHE A 106 -28.42 -8.04 -0.06
CA PHE A 106 -26.97 -8.09 0.02
C PHE A 106 -26.56 -8.20 1.49
N VAL A 107 -26.37 -9.43 1.96
CA VAL A 107 -25.76 -9.69 3.27
C VAL A 107 -24.41 -8.97 3.30
N GLN A 108 -24.24 -8.08 4.27
CA GLN A 108 -23.05 -7.26 4.45
C GLN A 108 -21.82 -8.16 4.53
N GLU A 109 -20.88 -7.95 3.60
CA GLU A 109 -19.58 -8.59 3.63
C GLU A 109 -18.65 -7.81 4.56
N GLU A 110 -17.57 -8.47 5.01
CA GLU A 110 -16.51 -7.73 5.70
C GLU A 110 -15.96 -6.64 4.80
N PHE A 111 -15.72 -5.44 5.36
CA PHE A 111 -15.29 -4.27 4.59
C PHE A 111 -14.01 -4.50 3.78
N GLN A 112 -13.19 -5.49 4.18
CA GLN A 112 -11.94 -5.85 3.51
C GLN A 112 -12.15 -6.63 2.20
N VAL A 113 -13.34 -7.23 2.01
CA VAL A 113 -13.67 -8.02 0.82
C VAL A 113 -14.00 -7.13 -0.38
N ILE A 114 -14.51 -5.93 -0.13
CA ILE A 114 -14.98 -4.99 -1.15
C ILE A 114 -14.05 -3.79 -1.21
N SER A 115 -13.55 -3.47 -2.41
CA SER A 115 -12.76 -2.25 -2.67
C SER A 115 -13.51 -1.37 -3.66
N ILE A 116 -13.87 -0.16 -3.24
CA ILE A 116 -14.42 0.89 -4.10
C ILE A 116 -13.41 2.02 -4.14
N LYS A 117 -12.79 2.24 -5.30
CA LYS A 117 -11.80 3.30 -5.51
C LYS A 117 -12.19 4.17 -6.69
N ILE A 118 -11.91 5.46 -6.60
CA ILE A 118 -12.04 6.37 -7.73
C ILE A 118 -11.10 5.89 -8.83
N ALA A 119 -11.65 5.74 -10.04
CA ALA A 119 -10.90 5.40 -11.23
C ALA A 119 -10.60 6.65 -12.06
N GLU A 120 -11.59 7.55 -12.18
CA GLU A 120 -11.54 8.70 -13.06
C GLU A 120 -12.52 9.77 -12.57
N THR A 121 -12.17 11.03 -12.74
CA THR A 121 -12.96 12.20 -12.35
C THR A 121 -13.05 13.16 -13.54
N ASN A 122 -14.26 13.33 -14.05
CA ASN A 122 -14.57 14.22 -15.16
C ASN A 122 -15.61 15.25 -14.68
N LEU A 123 -15.16 16.15 -13.81
CA LEU A 123 -15.99 17.19 -13.19
C LEU A 123 -15.65 18.56 -13.78
N PHE A 124 -16.68 19.30 -14.18
CA PHE A 124 -16.56 20.58 -14.88
C PHE A 124 -17.33 21.68 -14.14
N GLY A 125 -16.64 22.78 -13.82
CA GLY A 125 -17.29 24.03 -13.39
C GLY A 125 -17.66 24.93 -14.58
N ASN A 126 -18.22 26.10 -14.31
CA ASN A 126 -18.63 27.14 -15.26
C ASN A 126 -17.50 27.60 -16.21
N ASN A 127 -16.23 27.35 -15.86
CA ASN A 127 -15.06 27.67 -16.68
C ASN A 127 -14.49 26.46 -17.47
N ASN A 128 -15.17 25.31 -17.50
CA ASN A 128 -14.71 24.06 -18.11
C ASN A 128 -13.35 23.54 -17.59
N ILE A 129 -12.94 23.95 -16.39
CA ILE A 129 -11.72 23.45 -15.75
C ILE A 129 -12.04 22.07 -15.17
N GLN A 130 -11.34 21.04 -15.67
CA GLN A 130 -11.44 19.67 -15.16
C GLN A 130 -10.87 19.61 -13.74
N SER A 131 -11.69 19.24 -12.76
CA SER A 131 -11.22 18.93 -11.41
C SER A 131 -11.01 17.43 -11.25
N ASN A 132 -9.81 17.07 -10.81
CA ASN A 132 -9.49 15.70 -10.40
C ASN A 132 -9.66 15.47 -8.89
N GLN A 133 -10.18 16.47 -8.17
CA GLN A 133 -10.32 16.46 -6.73
C GLN A 133 -11.80 16.44 -6.33
N LEU A 134 -12.13 15.64 -5.31
CA LEU A 134 -13.46 15.60 -4.69
C LEU A 134 -13.58 16.50 -3.46
N SER A 135 -12.55 17.31 -3.16
CA SER A 135 -12.47 18.28 -2.07
C SER A 135 -11.87 19.58 -2.60
N PHE A 136 -12.40 20.73 -2.19
CA PHE A 136 -12.05 22.03 -2.75
C PHE A 136 -11.80 23.06 -1.64
N ASP A 137 -10.64 23.71 -1.67
CA ASP A 137 -10.18 24.57 -0.56
C ASP A 137 -10.61 26.04 -0.66
N SER A 138 -11.10 26.56 -1.82
CA SER A 138 -11.51 27.97 -1.88
C SER A 138 -12.45 28.39 -3.01
N GLU A 139 -12.34 27.88 -4.25
CA GLU A 139 -13.24 28.25 -5.37
C GLU A 139 -14.02 27.02 -5.85
N PHE A 140 -15.23 26.86 -5.32
CA PHE A 140 -16.11 25.77 -5.73
C PHE A 140 -17.28 26.31 -6.52
N ASP A 141 -17.47 25.73 -7.69
CA ASP A 141 -18.59 26.02 -8.54
C ASP A 141 -19.84 25.27 -8.09
N LYS A 142 -20.91 26.01 -7.76
CA LYS A 142 -22.21 25.40 -7.41
C LYS A 142 -22.88 24.73 -8.61
N ASN A 143 -22.43 25.02 -9.82
CA ASN A 143 -22.90 24.42 -11.07
C ASN A 143 -21.97 23.29 -11.55
N LEU A 144 -21.21 22.67 -10.65
CA LEU A 144 -20.36 21.54 -11.02
C LEU A 144 -21.22 20.44 -11.63
N THR A 145 -20.86 20.02 -12.83
CA THR A 145 -21.50 18.90 -13.53
C THR A 145 -20.45 17.90 -13.95
N GLY A 146 -20.89 16.70 -14.30
CA GLY A 146 -20.03 15.68 -14.88
C GLY A 146 -20.20 14.35 -14.20
N GLU A 147 -19.13 13.57 -14.16
CA GLU A 147 -19.18 12.20 -13.68
C GLU A 147 -17.90 11.77 -12.98
N VAL A 148 -18.07 10.85 -12.03
CA VAL A 148 -16.96 10.17 -11.36
C VAL A 148 -17.13 8.68 -11.61
N SER A 149 -16.07 8.07 -12.12
CA SER A 149 -16.00 6.64 -12.29
C SER A 149 -15.34 5.98 -11.08
N TYR A 150 -15.88 4.85 -10.64
CA TYR A 150 -15.35 4.05 -9.55
C TYR A 150 -15.06 2.64 -10.03
N ASN A 151 -13.92 2.08 -9.63
CA ASN A 151 -13.62 0.66 -9.76
C ASN A 151 -14.11 -0.06 -8.50
N VAL A 152 -15.08 -0.95 -8.67
CA VAL A 152 -15.64 -1.79 -7.62
C VAL A 152 -15.10 -3.21 -7.78
N LYS A 153 -14.31 -3.65 -6.79
CA LYS A 153 -13.64 -4.95 -6.79
C LYS A 153 -14.09 -5.80 -5.62
N PHE A 154 -14.21 -7.10 -5.86
CA PHE A 154 -14.52 -8.11 -4.83
C PHE A 154 -13.43 -9.16 -4.76
N ILE A 155 -12.92 -9.42 -3.57
CA ILE A 155 -12.04 -10.55 -3.32
C ILE A 155 -12.89 -11.83 -3.38
N THR A 156 -12.61 -12.68 -4.34
CA THR A 156 -13.33 -13.95 -4.52
C THR A 156 -12.51 -15.15 -4.09
N ASN A 157 -11.18 -15.01 -4.07
CA ASN A 157 -10.26 -16.05 -3.65
C ASN A 157 -8.90 -15.45 -3.28
N TYR A 158 -7.92 -16.30 -2.96
CA TYR A 158 -6.53 -15.90 -2.76
C TYR A 158 -5.59 -16.87 -3.49
N SER A 159 -4.56 -16.32 -4.13
CA SER A 159 -3.40 -17.12 -4.52
C SER A 159 -2.46 -17.25 -3.34
N LYS A 160 -1.79 -18.40 -3.21
CA LYS A 160 -0.92 -18.69 -2.08
C LYS A 160 0.23 -19.58 -2.54
N GLU A 161 1.44 -19.26 -2.09
CA GLU A 161 2.62 -20.07 -2.36
C GLU A 161 3.44 -20.22 -1.08
N LYS A 162 3.95 -21.43 -0.84
CA LYS A 162 4.90 -21.67 0.25
C LYS A 162 6.31 -21.49 -0.26
N ILE A 163 7.10 -20.70 0.46
CA ILE A 163 8.50 -20.43 0.11
C ILE A 163 9.40 -20.62 1.32
N SER A 164 10.67 -20.89 1.07
CA SER A 164 11.71 -20.97 2.09
C SER A 164 13.05 -20.50 1.51
N LYS A 165 14.13 -20.56 2.31
CA LYS A 165 15.46 -20.14 1.87
C LYS A 165 15.99 -20.90 0.65
N ILE A 166 15.52 -22.13 0.40
CA ILE A 166 15.92 -22.91 -0.78
C ILE A 166 15.32 -22.36 -2.08
N ASP A 167 14.32 -21.48 -1.98
CA ASP A 167 13.59 -20.90 -3.11
C ASP A 167 14.18 -19.54 -3.53
N ILE A 168 15.21 -19.05 -2.84
CA ILE A 168 15.95 -17.85 -3.26
C ILE A 168 16.44 -18.04 -4.70
N GLY A 169 16.16 -17.05 -5.54
CA GLY A 169 16.44 -17.05 -6.98
C GLY A 169 15.28 -17.54 -7.85
N LYS A 170 14.29 -18.25 -7.28
CA LYS A 170 13.10 -18.71 -8.01
C LYS A 170 12.08 -17.58 -8.20
N THR A 171 11.24 -17.74 -9.22
CA THR A 171 10.07 -16.91 -9.46
C THR A 171 8.82 -17.69 -9.10
N ILE A 172 7.90 -17.05 -8.39
CA ILE A 172 6.56 -17.57 -8.08
C ILE A 172 5.50 -16.70 -8.74
N GLU A 173 4.29 -17.24 -8.90
CA GLU A 173 3.14 -16.52 -9.44
C GLU A 173 2.05 -16.38 -8.37
N LEU A 174 1.60 -15.15 -8.11
CA LEU A 174 0.48 -14.87 -7.22
C LEU A 174 -0.53 -13.97 -7.94
N SER A 175 -1.78 -14.43 -8.07
CA SER A 175 -2.87 -13.69 -8.71
C SER A 175 -2.52 -13.17 -10.14
N GLY A 176 -1.71 -13.91 -10.89
CA GLY A 176 -1.24 -13.53 -12.23
C GLY A 176 -0.02 -12.61 -12.26
N ASN A 177 0.51 -12.21 -11.09
CA ASN A 177 1.72 -11.40 -10.96
C ASN A 177 2.92 -12.30 -10.65
N GLU A 178 4.08 -11.98 -11.21
CA GLU A 178 5.30 -12.73 -10.95
C GLU A 178 6.15 -12.03 -9.87
N TYR A 179 6.68 -12.83 -8.95
CA TYR A 179 7.57 -12.38 -7.89
C TYR A 179 8.82 -13.26 -7.86
N LYS A 180 9.98 -12.68 -8.15
CA LYS A 180 11.27 -13.31 -7.94
C LYS A 180 11.72 -13.13 -6.49
N ILE A 181 12.07 -14.23 -5.83
CA ILE A 181 12.59 -14.24 -4.47
C ILE A 181 14.07 -13.86 -4.52
N ILE A 182 14.40 -12.66 -4.03
CA ILE A 182 15.76 -12.11 -4.07
C ILE A 182 16.54 -12.53 -2.83
N ASP A 183 15.91 -12.50 -1.66
CA ASP A 183 16.55 -12.86 -0.40
C ASP A 183 15.53 -13.22 0.68
N ILE A 184 15.99 -14.01 1.66
CA ILE A 184 15.26 -14.33 2.88
C ILE A 184 16.26 -14.37 4.04
N TYR A 185 16.22 -13.35 4.90
CA TYR A 185 17.17 -13.18 5.99
C TYR A 185 16.47 -12.66 7.24
N GLU A 186 16.92 -13.08 8.43
CA GLU A 186 16.28 -12.77 9.71
C GLU A 186 14.75 -12.94 9.62
N ASN A 187 13.98 -11.86 9.73
CA ASN A 187 12.52 -11.81 9.62
C ASN A 187 12.02 -11.15 8.32
N LYS A 188 12.87 -11.06 7.29
CA LYS A 188 12.60 -10.30 6.06
C LYS A 188 12.62 -11.16 4.83
N ILE A 189 11.79 -10.76 3.87
CA ILE A 189 11.68 -11.35 2.54
C ILE A 189 11.87 -10.22 1.54
N VAL A 190 12.73 -10.42 0.56
CA VAL A 190 13.00 -9.46 -0.50
C VAL A 190 12.50 -10.01 -1.82
N LEU A 191 11.58 -9.30 -2.45
CA LEU A 191 10.98 -9.68 -3.73
C LEU A 191 11.29 -8.66 -4.81
N LYS A 192 11.45 -9.13 -6.04
CA LYS A 192 11.35 -8.30 -7.25
C LYS A 192 10.10 -8.73 -8.00
N SER A 193 9.27 -7.80 -8.41
CA SER A 193 8.04 -8.10 -9.15
C SER A 193 8.08 -7.59 -10.59
N ASN A 194 7.14 -8.08 -11.41
CA ASN A 194 6.87 -7.61 -12.77
C ASN A 194 5.65 -6.67 -12.85
N LEU A 195 5.22 -6.13 -11.71
CA LEU A 195 4.09 -5.21 -11.64
C LEU A 195 4.40 -3.91 -12.40
N ASP A 196 3.36 -3.12 -12.69
CA ASP A 196 3.54 -1.79 -13.28
C ASP A 196 4.52 -0.96 -12.43
N GLU A 197 5.55 -0.46 -13.11
CA GLU A 197 6.68 0.25 -12.53
C GLU A 197 6.26 1.56 -11.84
N LYS A 198 5.11 2.12 -12.20
CA LYS A 198 4.55 3.34 -11.59
C LYS A 198 3.79 3.09 -10.28
N LEU A 199 3.56 1.83 -9.92
CA LEU A 199 2.88 1.50 -8.67
C LEU A 199 3.71 1.93 -7.47
N THR A 200 3.03 2.28 -6.39
CA THR A 200 3.64 2.57 -5.10
C THR A 200 3.42 1.42 -4.12
N ILE A 201 3.98 1.51 -2.92
CA ILE A 201 3.84 0.47 -1.89
C ILE A 201 2.37 0.20 -1.53
N ASP A 202 1.49 1.20 -1.62
CA ASP A 202 0.07 1.08 -1.31
C ASP A 202 -0.71 0.25 -2.33
N ASP A 203 -0.16 0.07 -3.54
CA ASP A 203 -0.76 -0.72 -4.60
C ASP A 203 -0.38 -2.20 -4.51
N ILE A 204 0.73 -2.52 -3.85
CA ILE A 204 1.22 -3.88 -3.68
C ILE A 204 0.30 -4.66 -2.73
N LYS A 205 -0.21 -5.82 -3.17
CA LYS A 205 -1.17 -6.64 -2.41
C LYS A 205 -0.61 -7.94 -1.85
N VAL A 206 0.61 -8.32 -2.24
CA VAL A 206 1.28 -9.50 -1.66
C VAL A 206 1.50 -9.29 -0.16
N LYS A 207 1.17 -10.32 0.61
CA LYS A 207 1.34 -10.41 2.05
C LYS A 207 2.02 -11.73 2.40
N CYS A 208 2.46 -11.87 3.65
CA CYS A 208 3.13 -13.07 4.11
C CYS A 208 2.63 -13.54 5.49
N ILE A 209 2.72 -14.84 5.72
CA ILE A 209 2.45 -15.52 6.99
C ILE A 209 3.73 -16.22 7.41
N ASN A 210 4.30 -15.80 8.54
CA ASN A 210 5.47 -16.47 9.10
C ASN A 210 5.04 -17.73 9.83
N LEU A 211 5.52 -18.90 9.40
CA LEU A 211 5.23 -20.15 10.09
C LEU A 211 6.34 -20.48 11.09
N ASN A 212 5.95 -21.14 12.18
CA ASN A 212 6.92 -21.63 13.14
C ASN A 212 7.80 -22.75 12.54
N LYS A 213 8.83 -23.17 13.29
CA LYS A 213 9.75 -24.25 12.90
C LYS A 213 9.08 -25.53 12.39
N ASN A 214 7.89 -25.83 12.88
CA ASN A 214 7.15 -27.05 12.53
C ASN A 214 6.18 -26.85 11.35
N GLY A 215 6.02 -25.62 10.84
CA GLY A 215 5.15 -25.30 9.71
C GLY A 215 3.64 -25.39 10.00
N LYS A 216 3.25 -25.51 11.29
CA LYS A 216 1.86 -25.77 11.71
C LYS A 216 1.14 -24.57 12.31
N MET A 217 1.90 -23.63 12.87
CA MET A 217 1.37 -22.46 13.56
C MET A 217 1.97 -21.21 12.96
N GLU A 218 1.22 -20.11 13.01
CA GLU A 218 1.70 -18.79 12.62
C GLU A 218 2.44 -18.14 13.80
N LEU A 219 3.50 -17.41 13.50
CA LEU A 219 4.19 -16.52 14.42
C LEU A 219 3.62 -15.10 14.27
N VAL A 220 3.07 -14.56 15.35
CA VAL A 220 2.47 -13.22 15.39
C VAL A 220 3.04 -12.39 16.53
N SER A 221 2.93 -11.07 16.41
CA SER A 221 3.26 -10.12 17.48
C SER A 221 2.04 -9.27 17.81
N ASP A 222 1.86 -8.96 19.09
CA ASP A 222 0.83 -8.01 19.55
C ASP A 222 1.28 -6.55 19.37
N THR A 223 2.59 -6.31 19.19
CA THR A 223 3.20 -4.97 19.11
C THR A 223 3.71 -4.62 17.72
N PHE A 224 3.77 -5.59 16.80
CA PHE A 224 4.23 -5.41 15.44
C PHE A 224 3.33 -6.15 14.44
N ASN A 225 2.83 -5.40 13.46
CA ASN A 225 2.17 -5.97 12.30
C ASN A 225 3.16 -6.07 11.13
N MET A 226 2.96 -7.07 10.27
CA MET A 226 3.71 -7.17 9.03
C MET A 226 3.66 -5.85 8.27
N SER A 227 4.83 -5.37 7.85
CA SER A 227 4.97 -4.15 7.06
C SER A 227 5.69 -4.47 5.75
N SER A 228 5.50 -3.59 4.78
CA SER A 228 6.20 -3.66 3.50
C SER A 228 6.81 -2.31 3.18
N SER A 229 7.97 -2.31 2.55
CA SER A 229 8.65 -1.10 2.07
C SER A 229 9.27 -1.34 0.70
N LEU A 230 9.58 -0.25 0.00
CA LEU A 230 10.32 -0.28 -1.25
C LEU A 230 11.73 0.25 -1.03
N ILE A 231 12.70 -0.39 -1.68
CA ILE A 231 14.11 0.04 -1.66
C ILE A 231 14.68 -0.04 -3.07
N ASP A 232 15.44 0.98 -3.46
CA ASP A 232 16.19 0.95 -4.73
C ASP A 232 17.18 -0.23 -4.75
N GLU A 233 17.25 -0.92 -5.89
CA GLU A 233 18.07 -2.13 -6.03
C GLU A 233 19.56 -1.87 -5.76
N LYS A 234 20.08 -0.70 -6.14
CA LYS A 234 21.48 -0.34 -5.92
C LYS A 234 21.73 0.01 -4.46
N ILE A 235 20.79 0.72 -3.82
CA ILE A 235 20.86 1.01 -2.38
C ILE A 235 20.86 -0.30 -1.60
N TYR A 236 19.92 -1.22 -1.89
CA TYR A 236 19.86 -2.51 -1.21
C TYR A 236 21.16 -3.30 -1.35
N LYS A 237 21.71 -3.39 -2.57
CA LYS A 237 22.98 -4.10 -2.81
C LYS A 237 24.14 -3.46 -2.03
N LEU A 238 24.23 -2.14 -2.01
CA LEU A 238 25.29 -1.44 -1.28
C LEU A 238 25.28 -1.77 0.22
N PHE A 239 24.13 -1.70 0.87
CA PHE A 239 24.00 -2.04 2.30
C PHE A 239 24.17 -3.55 2.57
N LYS A 240 23.82 -4.39 1.60
CA LYS A 240 24.02 -5.84 1.71
C LYS A 240 25.50 -6.21 1.67
N ASP A 241 26.26 -5.52 0.82
CA ASP A 241 27.69 -5.79 0.59
C ASP A 241 28.59 -5.10 1.64
N ASP A 242 28.20 -3.92 2.14
CA ASP A 242 28.94 -3.14 3.14
C ASP A 242 28.06 -2.79 4.36
N LYS A 243 28.30 -3.50 5.47
CA LYS A 243 27.55 -3.30 6.73
C LYS A 243 27.98 -2.07 7.52
N ASP A 244 29.18 -1.56 7.24
CA ASP A 244 29.77 -0.40 7.92
C ASP A 244 29.74 0.86 7.02
N LEU A 245 28.88 0.85 6.00
CA LEU A 245 28.66 1.94 5.06
C LEU A 245 28.46 3.26 5.82
N SER A 246 29.23 4.29 5.47
CA SER A 246 29.10 5.62 6.06
C SER A 246 28.05 6.46 5.36
N LEU A 247 27.48 7.43 6.09
CA LEU A 247 26.53 8.40 5.54
C LEU A 247 27.12 9.21 4.38
N ASP A 248 28.39 9.59 4.46
CA ASP A 248 29.07 10.35 3.39
C ASP A 248 29.21 9.51 2.11
N ASN A 249 29.49 8.22 2.25
CA ASN A 249 29.54 7.29 1.12
C ASN A 249 28.13 7.10 0.51
N TYR A 250 27.10 6.99 1.35
CA TYR A 250 25.72 6.92 0.85
C TYR A 250 25.32 8.19 0.07
N LYS A 251 25.60 9.38 0.63
CA LYS A 251 25.28 10.68 -0.01
C LYS A 251 26.07 10.94 -1.29
N SER A 252 27.27 10.36 -1.44
CA SER A 252 28.06 10.49 -2.67
C SER A 252 27.57 9.57 -3.79
N ASN A 253 26.89 8.46 -3.45
CA ASN A 253 26.41 7.47 -4.43
C ASN A 253 24.96 7.69 -4.89
N PHE A 254 24.13 8.37 -4.09
CA PHE A 254 22.69 8.50 -4.38
C PHE A 254 22.20 9.95 -4.31
N SER A 255 21.40 10.35 -5.30
CA SER A 255 20.76 11.66 -5.32
C SER A 255 19.48 11.67 -4.49
N PHE A 256 19.05 12.87 -4.09
CA PHE A 256 17.79 13.06 -3.38
C PHE A 256 16.60 12.50 -4.16
N GLU A 257 16.56 12.72 -5.47
CA GLU A 257 15.48 12.27 -6.36
C GLU A 257 15.42 10.75 -6.43
N THR A 258 16.57 10.06 -6.50
CA THR A 258 16.62 8.59 -6.45
C THR A 258 16.06 8.03 -5.15
N VAL A 259 16.45 8.64 -4.01
CA VAL A 259 16.05 8.17 -2.67
C VAL A 259 14.58 8.47 -2.37
N MET A 260 14.05 9.57 -2.91
CA MET A 260 12.68 10.02 -2.69
C MET A 260 11.69 9.51 -3.71
N ASN A 261 12.14 8.88 -4.80
CA ASN A 261 11.22 8.17 -5.67
C ASN A 261 10.45 7.15 -4.82
N GLU A 262 9.13 7.05 -5.00
CA GLU A 262 8.25 6.08 -4.32
C GLU A 262 7.70 5.03 -5.29
N GLU A 263 7.89 5.22 -6.59
CA GLU A 263 7.49 4.27 -7.64
C GLU A 263 8.31 2.98 -7.55
N LEU A 264 7.72 1.87 -7.98
CA LEU A 264 8.31 0.54 -7.94
C LEU A 264 9.49 0.35 -8.90
N ILE A 265 9.62 1.21 -9.91
CA ILE A 265 10.68 1.14 -10.91
C ILE A 265 12.08 0.97 -10.29
N GLY A 266 12.77 -0.10 -10.66
CA GLY A 266 14.14 -0.36 -10.18
C GLY A 266 14.24 -0.61 -8.67
N LYS A 267 13.18 -1.14 -8.04
CA LYS A 267 13.14 -1.42 -6.60
C LYS A 267 12.83 -2.87 -6.25
N TYR A 268 13.22 -3.23 -5.03
CA TYR A 268 12.73 -4.43 -4.35
C TYR A 268 11.61 -4.08 -3.37
N ILE A 269 10.70 -5.04 -3.20
CA ILE A 269 9.70 -5.07 -2.15
C ILE A 269 10.32 -5.82 -0.96
N ILE A 270 10.47 -5.15 0.18
CA ILE A 270 10.89 -5.78 1.43
C ILE A 270 9.66 -5.97 2.28
N MET A 271 9.37 -7.22 2.65
CA MET A 271 8.35 -7.55 3.65
C MET A 271 9.02 -7.91 4.96
N GLU A 272 8.59 -7.29 6.05
CA GLU A 272 9.08 -7.54 7.39
C GLU A 272 8.03 -8.26 8.24
N LEU A 273 8.46 -9.36 8.89
CA LEU A 273 7.62 -10.23 9.70
C LEU A 273 7.90 -10.04 11.20
N PRO A 274 6.95 -10.39 12.09
CA PRO A 274 7.11 -10.22 13.54
C PRO A 274 8.18 -11.12 14.18
N ALA A 275 8.65 -12.16 13.50
CA ALA A 275 9.58 -13.13 14.05
C ALA A 275 10.63 -13.56 13.02
N PRO A 276 11.80 -14.08 13.45
CA PRO A 276 12.76 -14.69 12.54
C PRO A 276 12.13 -15.81 11.71
N ILE A 277 12.57 -15.92 10.46
CA ILE A 277 12.18 -16.95 9.50
C ILE A 277 13.10 -18.14 9.71
N GLU A 278 12.56 -19.16 10.34
CA GLU A 278 13.29 -20.40 10.67
C GLU A 278 12.83 -21.59 9.80
N ASN A 279 11.78 -21.42 9.01
CA ASN A 279 11.19 -22.45 8.15
C ASN A 279 10.50 -21.82 6.92
N GLU A 280 9.42 -22.44 6.43
CA GLU A 280 8.54 -21.96 5.37
C GLU A 280 7.76 -20.70 5.76
N ILE A 281 7.40 -19.93 4.74
CA ILE A 281 6.54 -18.76 4.79
C ILE A 281 5.46 -18.96 3.74
N ILE A 282 4.22 -18.57 4.05
CA ILE A 282 3.16 -18.52 3.03
C ILE A 282 3.10 -17.09 2.48
N LEU A 283 3.45 -16.90 1.22
CA LEU A 283 3.11 -15.69 0.48
C LEU A 283 1.69 -15.82 -0.07
N TYR A 284 0.94 -14.72 -0.07
CA TYR A 284 -0.42 -14.73 -0.59
C TYR A 284 -0.85 -13.38 -1.12
N GLU A 285 -1.78 -13.40 -2.08
CA GLU A 285 -2.35 -12.20 -2.70
C GLU A 285 -3.85 -12.42 -2.99
N PRO A 286 -4.72 -11.41 -2.76
CA PRO A 286 -6.13 -11.51 -3.09
C PRO A 286 -6.37 -11.62 -4.60
N ILE A 287 -7.29 -12.51 -4.99
CA ILE A 287 -7.79 -12.63 -6.35
C ILE A 287 -9.13 -11.89 -6.45
N TYR A 288 -9.11 -10.79 -7.19
CA TYR A 288 -10.31 -10.00 -7.50
C TYR A 288 -11.07 -10.61 -8.68
N GLY A 289 -11.93 -11.59 -8.42
CA GLY A 289 -12.68 -12.30 -9.48
C GLY A 289 -13.81 -11.47 -10.11
N VAL A 290 -14.14 -10.33 -9.51
CA VAL A 290 -15.01 -9.30 -10.09
C VAL A 290 -14.32 -7.95 -9.92
N ASN A 291 -14.25 -7.20 -11.02
CA ASN A 291 -13.68 -5.86 -11.11
C ASN A 291 -14.47 -5.08 -12.17
N GLU A 292 -15.42 -4.27 -11.72
CA GLU A 292 -16.33 -3.53 -12.60
C GLU A 292 -16.11 -2.03 -12.42
N LYS A 293 -16.13 -1.29 -13.52
CA LYS A 293 -16.16 0.18 -13.51
C LYS A 293 -17.62 0.62 -13.52
N ILE A 294 -18.00 1.46 -12.57
CA ILE A 294 -19.31 2.15 -12.55
C ILE A 294 -19.08 3.64 -12.75
N THR A 295 -20.03 4.31 -13.40
CA THR A 295 -19.95 5.76 -13.63
C THR A 295 -21.16 6.45 -13.04
N VAL A 296 -20.92 7.43 -12.18
CA VAL A 296 -21.97 8.13 -11.44
C VAL A 296 -21.93 9.60 -11.79
N LYS A 297 -23.08 10.14 -12.19
CA LYS A 297 -23.23 11.55 -12.55
C LYS A 297 -23.46 12.41 -11.30
N LEU A 298 -22.93 13.62 -11.34
CA LEU A 298 -23.25 14.71 -10.42
C LEU A 298 -24.41 15.53 -10.95
#